data_AF-M2R606-F1
#
_entry.id   AF-M2R606-F1
#
_cell.length_a   1.000
_cell.length_b   1.000
_cell.length_c   1.000
_cell.angle_alpha   90.00
_cell.angle_beta   90.00
_cell.angle_gamma   90.00
#
_symmetry.space_group_name_H-M   'P 1'
#
loop_
_entity.id
_entity.type
_entity.pdbx_description
1 polymer ?
#
loop_
_entity_poly.entity_id
_entity_poly.type
_entity_poly.pdbx_seq_one_letter_code
_entity_poly.pdbx_strand_id
1 'polypeptide(L)'
;IVVVRRIMNSRGQYSHTEIDIKNPILIEFLREIHHNVRGYDLVRSSPTVNPRLFFHSRKAIQQTLQQEADTERREVLEHTQQYILEDHGQTISEFESLTKQHSVTYDLLWALFEPNVLVYNFHWGTEQPRILLAHTTAYKSPNGGPDYFEIKCDVVTNDGNAFGVSEITLAIQKFSGARKIQELGTFPFQCHRDYALLRQQIIDRGKRLANMVSYSYNQTSGPAIRITSQGGQEKLNANGRVVIDPVAFRTFKPNCDFNYEVHKALLREDLSEDQYLICNPVLYGFSLAAKFWGGFAIDRLMDIDWSRDAFETLVLGDKQKRLIRALVQQHSRRQSFDDIIAGKGKGLVALLCGSPGCGKTLTAEAVADLCQVPLYVVSAGDLGVEPDTVDQELSDTLQLAQMWNAVLLLDEAEVFLQQRSPADVKRNALVSIFLRQLEYYQGILILTTNLLDQCDVAFESRIHVSLHYPDLAPESRKIIWKIFFDKVLAPGDEISQEELNRLAQCAMNGRQIKNTVSSAQCIALDAGEPFSVKHVDEVLEVVQNWNTARKLLKS
;
A
#
# COMPACT_ATOMS: atom_id res chain seq x y z
N ILE A 1 43.19 -13.88 31.63
CA ILE A 1 42.05 -14.29 30.75
C ILE A 1 41.64 -13.13 29.84
N VAL A 2 41.38 -11.95 30.42
CA VAL A 2 41.07 -10.71 29.69
C VAL A 2 41.99 -9.56 30.13
N VAL A 3 42.13 -8.52 29.30
CA VAL A 3 42.83 -7.27 29.64
C VAL A 3 41.88 -6.10 29.45
N VAL A 4 41.64 -5.33 30.51
CA VAL A 4 40.73 -4.17 30.48
C VAL A 4 41.53 -2.91 30.15
N ARG A 5 41.10 -2.16 29.13
CA ARG A 5 41.71 -0.90 28.69
C ARG A 5 40.70 0.25 28.82
N ARG A 6 41.09 1.32 29.50
CA ARG A 6 40.31 2.57 29.55
C ARG A 6 40.81 3.51 28.46
N ILE A 7 39.95 3.84 27.52
CA ILE A 7 40.26 4.73 26.40
C ILE A 7 39.94 6.17 26.83
N MET A 8 40.93 7.04 26.69
CA MET A 8 40.79 8.48 26.91
C MET A 8 40.59 9.19 25.58
N ASN A 9 39.73 10.22 25.53
CA ASN A 9 39.60 11.06 24.34
C ASN A 9 40.82 12.00 24.18
N SER A 10 40.87 12.75 23.08
CA SER A 10 41.95 13.73 22.80
C SER A 10 42.07 14.86 23.82
N ARG A 11 41.11 14.99 24.74
CA ARG A 11 41.10 15.95 25.86
C ARG A 11 41.48 15.30 27.20
N GLY A 12 41.92 14.04 27.20
CA GLY A 12 42.31 13.31 28.41
C GLY A 12 41.14 12.89 29.30
N GLN A 13 39.90 12.99 28.82
CA GLN A 13 38.71 12.55 29.55
C GLN A 13 38.40 11.10 29.19
N TYR A 14 37.89 10.34 30.16
CA TYR A 14 37.41 8.98 29.92
C TYR A 14 36.38 8.97 28.78
N SER A 15 36.62 8.14 27.77
CA SER A 15 35.74 7.95 26.62
C SER A 15 34.91 6.68 26.79
N HIS A 16 35.58 5.53 26.88
CA HIS A 16 34.94 4.22 27.03
C HIS A 16 35.95 3.18 27.51
N THR A 17 35.46 1.99 27.85
CA THR A 17 36.28 0.84 28.23
C THR A 17 36.20 -0.22 27.15
N GLU A 18 37.35 -0.82 26.83
CA GLU A 18 37.50 -1.95 25.93
C GLU A 18 38.12 -3.14 26.68
N ILE A 19 37.82 -4.36 26.24
CA ILE A 19 38.37 -5.59 26.82
C ILE A 19 39.03 -6.39 25.71
N ASP A 20 40.31 -6.71 25.85
CA ASP A 20 41.01 -7.65 24.97
C ASP A 20 40.92 -9.06 25.54
N ILE A 21 40.37 -9.98 24.76
CA ILE A 21 40.26 -11.38 25.14
C ILE A 21 41.50 -12.12 24.66
N LYS A 22 42.26 -12.71 25.59
CA LYS A 22 43.51 -13.43 25.27
C LYS A 22 43.40 -14.95 25.34
N ASN A 23 42.38 -15.46 26.04
CA ASN A 23 42.21 -16.91 26.21
C ASN A 23 41.47 -17.50 24.99
N PRO A 24 42.05 -18.49 24.28
CA PRO A 24 41.47 -19.03 23.05
C PRO A 24 40.15 -19.78 23.28
N ILE A 25 40.00 -20.51 24.40
CA ILE A 25 38.78 -21.24 24.75
C ILE A 25 37.61 -20.27 24.94
N LEU A 26 37.86 -19.15 25.62
CA LEU A 26 36.85 -18.10 25.79
C LEU A 26 36.49 -17.43 24.47
N ILE A 27 37.45 -17.22 23.57
CA ILE A 27 37.18 -16.67 22.23
C ILE A 27 36.29 -17.62 21.43
N GLU A 28 36.62 -18.91 21.42
CA GLU A 28 35.85 -19.93 20.72
C GLU A 28 34.42 -20.01 21.27
N PHE A 29 34.26 -20.09 22.60
CA PHE A 29 32.95 -20.05 23.23
C PHE A 29 32.13 -18.79 22.87
N LEU A 30 32.75 -17.60 22.94
CA LEU A 30 32.05 -16.36 22.59
C LEU A 30 31.66 -16.31 21.10
N ARG A 31 32.45 -16.92 20.21
CA ARG A 31 32.09 -17.07 18.79
C ARG A 31 30.91 -18.01 18.59
N GLU A 32 30.84 -19.10 19.36
CA GLU A 32 29.69 -20.02 19.33
C GLU A 32 28.39 -19.30 19.69
N ILE A 33 28.38 -18.56 20.81
CA ILE A 33 27.15 -17.96 21.33
C ILE A 33 26.75 -16.63 20.66
N HIS A 34 27.71 -15.88 20.10
CA HIS A 34 27.47 -14.60 19.42
C HIS A 34 27.69 -14.68 17.91
N HIS A 35 27.48 -15.86 17.32
CA HIS A 35 27.55 -16.04 15.87
C HIS A 35 26.59 -15.04 15.19
N ASN A 36 27.09 -14.34 14.17
CA ASN A 36 26.36 -13.32 13.41
C ASN A 36 25.94 -12.05 14.19
N VAL A 37 26.47 -11.77 15.38
CA VAL A 37 26.24 -10.47 16.05
C VAL A 37 27.10 -9.38 15.41
N ARG A 38 26.46 -8.35 14.84
CA ARG A 38 27.17 -7.19 14.28
C ARG A 38 27.80 -6.36 15.40
N GLY A 39 29.03 -5.89 15.16
CA GLY A 39 29.75 -5.04 16.11
C GLY A 39 30.65 -5.78 17.10
N TYR A 40 30.63 -7.11 17.14
CA TYR A 40 31.61 -7.93 17.87
C TYR A 40 32.66 -8.48 16.91
N ASP A 41 33.85 -7.86 16.87
CA ASP A 41 34.97 -8.36 16.06
C ASP A 41 35.69 -9.50 16.80
N LEU A 42 35.02 -10.66 16.87
CA LEU A 42 35.56 -11.86 17.51
C LEU A 42 36.47 -12.67 16.59
N VAL A 43 36.61 -12.31 15.31
CA VAL A 43 37.37 -13.08 14.29
C VAL A 43 38.88 -13.01 14.53
N ARG A 44 39.37 -11.94 15.13
CA ARG A 44 40.79 -11.77 15.45
C ARG A 44 41.28 -12.80 16.47
N SER A 45 42.58 -13.06 16.47
CA SER A 45 43.25 -13.93 17.44
C SER A 45 43.25 -13.38 18.87
N SER A 46 43.12 -12.05 19.03
CA SER A 46 42.93 -11.36 20.31
C SER A 46 41.87 -10.27 20.10
N PRO A 47 40.57 -10.62 20.15
CA PRO A 47 39.50 -9.69 19.84
C PRO A 47 39.33 -8.66 20.96
N THR A 48 38.97 -7.44 20.54
CA THR A 48 38.67 -6.32 21.44
C THR A 48 37.17 -6.07 21.45
N VAL A 49 36.56 -6.08 22.64
CA VAL A 49 35.10 -6.06 22.81
C VAL A 49 34.67 -5.05 23.86
N ASN A 50 33.41 -4.62 23.77
CA ASN A 50 32.78 -3.80 24.81
C ASN A 50 32.43 -4.67 26.05
N PRO A 51 32.59 -4.17 27.29
CA PRO A 51 32.21 -4.88 28.50
C PRO A 51 30.77 -5.44 28.51
N ARG A 52 29.83 -4.76 27.83
CA ARG A 52 28.44 -5.21 27.69
C ARG A 52 28.31 -6.60 27.07
N LEU A 53 29.27 -7.04 26.25
CA LEU A 53 29.31 -8.41 25.71
C LEU A 53 29.19 -9.44 26.84
N PHE A 54 29.99 -9.28 27.89
CA PHE A 54 30.04 -10.22 29.01
C PHE A 54 28.72 -10.26 29.78
N PHE A 55 28.07 -9.11 29.95
CA PHE A 55 26.72 -9.04 30.51
C PHE A 55 25.72 -9.86 29.67
N HIS A 56 25.74 -9.73 28.34
CA HIS A 56 24.83 -10.49 27.47
C HIS A 56 25.17 -11.98 27.41
N SER A 57 26.45 -12.36 27.54
CA SER A 57 26.89 -13.75 27.59
C SER A 57 26.49 -14.50 28.88
N ARG A 58 26.11 -13.78 29.95
CA ARG A 58 25.95 -14.37 31.31
C ARG A 58 25.04 -15.59 31.36
N LYS A 59 23.89 -15.56 30.67
CA LYS A 59 22.90 -16.65 30.67
C LYS A 59 23.44 -17.88 29.94
N ALA A 60 24.06 -17.68 28.77
CA ALA A 60 24.65 -18.76 28.00
C ALA A 60 25.82 -19.42 28.75
N ILE A 61 26.66 -18.62 29.43
CA ILE A 61 27.72 -19.13 30.31
C ILE A 61 27.13 -19.96 31.45
N GLN A 62 26.12 -19.44 32.16
CA GLN A 62 25.43 -20.16 33.24
C GLN A 62 24.83 -21.50 32.78
N GLN A 63 24.17 -21.51 31.62
CA GLN A 63 23.57 -22.73 31.06
C GLN A 63 24.63 -23.76 30.64
N THR A 64 25.71 -23.30 29.99
CA THR A 64 26.81 -24.18 29.55
C THR A 64 27.52 -24.82 30.75
N LEU A 65 27.80 -24.04 31.80
CA LEU A 65 28.44 -24.53 33.03
C LEU A 65 27.66 -25.66 33.74
N GLN A 66 26.33 -25.76 33.55
CA GLN A 66 25.53 -26.83 34.13
C GLN A 66 25.79 -28.20 33.47
N GLN A 67 26.29 -28.21 32.23
CA GLN A 67 26.44 -29.42 31.41
C GLN A 67 27.87 -29.63 30.89
N GLU A 68 28.79 -28.70 31.18
CA GLU A 68 30.17 -28.74 30.69
C GLU A 68 30.98 -29.85 31.38
N ALA A 69 31.47 -30.78 30.57
CA ALA A 69 32.28 -31.92 31.00
C ALA A 69 33.79 -31.67 30.83
N ASP A 70 34.17 -30.81 29.89
CA ASP A 70 35.57 -30.43 29.70
C ASP A 70 36.04 -29.57 30.88
N THR A 71 37.06 -30.04 31.59
CA THR A 71 37.52 -29.40 32.85
C THR A 71 38.19 -28.06 32.59
N GLU A 72 38.92 -27.91 31.48
CA GLU A 72 39.64 -26.68 31.15
C GLU A 72 38.66 -25.60 30.67
N ARG A 73 37.71 -25.97 29.80
CA ARG A 73 36.64 -25.08 29.34
C ARG A 73 35.75 -24.65 30.50
N ARG A 74 35.43 -25.55 31.42
CA ARG A 74 34.68 -25.24 32.63
C ARG A 74 35.39 -24.21 33.51
N GLU A 75 36.67 -24.41 33.82
CA GLU A 75 37.45 -23.47 34.65
C GLU A 75 37.50 -22.07 34.03
N VAL A 76 37.70 -21.98 32.71
CA VAL A 76 37.68 -20.70 31.97
C VAL A 76 36.31 -20.00 32.08
N LEU A 77 35.22 -20.76 31.95
CA LEU A 77 33.86 -20.22 32.04
C LEU A 77 33.48 -19.83 33.48
N GLU A 78 33.92 -20.57 34.50
CA GLU A 78 33.73 -20.23 35.92
C GLU A 78 34.44 -18.91 36.27
N HIS A 79 35.69 -18.75 35.85
CA HIS A 79 36.41 -17.47 36.02
C HIS A 79 35.76 -16.32 35.26
N THR A 80 35.23 -16.57 34.06
CA THR A 80 34.52 -15.56 33.29
C THR A 80 33.21 -15.16 33.96
N GLN A 81 32.47 -16.12 34.53
CA GLN A 81 31.27 -15.86 35.32
C GLN A 81 31.58 -15.03 36.57
N GLN A 82 32.66 -15.35 37.28
CA GLN A 82 33.11 -14.57 38.43
C GLN A 82 33.42 -13.12 38.02
N TYR A 83 34.17 -12.92 36.93
CA TYR A 83 34.44 -11.59 36.40
C TYR A 83 33.16 -10.81 36.07
N ILE A 84 32.16 -11.46 35.45
CA ILE A 84 30.86 -10.84 35.16
C ILE A 84 30.16 -10.39 36.44
N LEU A 85 30.17 -11.21 37.50
CA LEU A 85 29.54 -10.88 38.77
C LEU A 85 30.26 -9.75 39.49
N GLU A 86 31.59 -9.68 39.40
CA GLU A 86 32.38 -8.59 39.97
C GLU A 86 32.17 -7.26 39.22
N ASP A 87 32.13 -7.28 37.88
CA ASP A 87 32.01 -6.06 37.06
C ASP A 87 30.55 -5.58 36.89
N HIS A 88 29.59 -6.51 36.78
CA HIS A 88 28.18 -6.21 36.49
C HIS A 88 27.20 -6.64 37.59
N GLY A 89 27.64 -7.18 38.73
CA GLY A 89 26.75 -7.79 39.72
C GLY A 89 25.62 -6.87 40.21
N GLN A 90 25.92 -5.60 40.48
CA GLN A 90 24.91 -4.61 40.85
C GLN A 90 23.91 -4.35 39.71
N THR A 91 24.42 -4.14 38.51
CA THR A 91 23.59 -3.91 37.30
C THR A 91 22.72 -5.12 36.99
N ILE A 92 23.23 -6.34 37.12
CA ILE A 92 22.47 -7.59 36.97
C ILE A 92 21.33 -7.64 37.98
N SER A 93 21.64 -7.40 39.25
CA SER A 93 20.65 -7.44 40.34
C SER A 93 19.52 -6.41 40.14
N GLU A 94 19.88 -5.20 39.75
CA GLU A 94 18.93 -4.12 39.45
C GLU A 94 18.07 -4.47 38.22
N PHE A 95 18.71 -4.91 37.12
CA PHE A 95 18.02 -5.31 35.90
C PHE A 95 17.05 -6.47 36.12
N GLU A 96 17.46 -7.51 36.85
CA GLU A 96 16.60 -8.64 37.18
C GLU A 96 15.44 -8.26 38.10
N SER A 97 15.67 -7.36 39.06
CA SER A 97 14.61 -6.85 39.93
C SER A 97 13.54 -6.09 39.12
N LEU A 98 13.96 -5.19 38.24
CA LEU A 98 13.07 -4.39 37.39
C LEU A 98 12.32 -5.25 36.38
N THR A 99 13.00 -6.18 35.70
CA THR A 99 12.39 -7.04 34.68
C THR A 99 11.42 -8.05 35.26
N LYS A 100 11.63 -8.55 36.50
CA LYS A 100 10.61 -9.31 37.25
C LYS A 100 9.32 -8.52 37.46
N GLN A 101 9.42 -7.20 37.59
CA GLN A 101 8.27 -6.28 37.68
C GLN A 101 7.83 -5.75 36.31
N HIS A 102 8.28 -6.36 35.21
CA HIS A 102 7.97 -5.97 33.82
C HIS A 102 8.30 -4.51 33.51
N SER A 103 9.32 -3.96 34.17
CA SER A 103 9.73 -2.56 34.08
C SER A 103 11.22 -2.42 33.76
N VAL A 104 11.64 -1.23 33.35
CA VAL A 104 13.05 -0.91 33.03
C VAL A 104 13.30 0.59 33.23
N THR A 105 14.54 0.96 33.52
CA THR A 105 15.03 2.35 33.53
C THR A 105 15.76 2.66 32.23
N TYR A 106 15.86 3.94 31.86
CA TYR A 106 16.49 4.35 30.60
C TYR A 106 17.96 3.88 30.48
N ASP A 107 18.72 3.93 31.57
CA ASP A 107 20.13 3.54 31.60
C ASP A 107 20.36 2.03 31.44
N LEU A 108 19.30 1.23 31.58
CA LEU A 108 19.32 -0.23 31.42
C LEU A 108 18.69 -0.70 30.10
N LEU A 109 18.33 0.20 29.18
CA LEU A 109 17.81 -0.19 27.87
C LEU A 109 18.81 -1.06 27.08
N TRP A 110 20.12 -0.76 27.16
CA TRP A 110 21.13 -1.61 26.52
C TRP A 110 21.12 -3.05 27.04
N ALA A 111 20.77 -3.26 28.31
CA ALA A 111 20.66 -4.59 28.92
C ALA A 111 19.37 -5.31 28.48
N LEU A 112 18.29 -4.56 28.23
CA LEU A 112 17.01 -5.07 27.77
C LEU A 112 17.07 -5.53 26.30
N PHE A 113 17.73 -4.76 25.44
CA PHE A 113 17.90 -5.07 24.02
C PHE A 113 19.19 -5.87 23.79
N GLU A 114 19.13 -7.16 24.11
CA GLU A 114 20.22 -8.11 23.82
C GLU A 114 20.53 -8.12 22.30
N PRO A 115 21.78 -8.34 21.88
CA PRO A 115 22.11 -8.41 20.45
C PRO A 115 21.33 -9.51 19.73
N ASN A 116 20.92 -9.23 18.49
CA ASN A 116 20.09 -10.12 17.65
C ASN A 116 18.74 -10.49 18.30
N VAL A 117 18.22 -9.66 19.21
CA VAL A 117 16.87 -9.86 19.76
C VAL A 117 15.80 -9.43 18.77
N LEU A 118 14.73 -10.21 18.67
CA LEU A 118 13.52 -9.78 17.97
C LEU A 118 12.84 -8.65 18.76
N VAL A 119 12.55 -7.55 18.09
CA VAL A 119 11.97 -6.35 18.67
C VAL A 119 10.57 -6.15 18.12
N TYR A 120 9.60 -6.02 19.02
CA TYR A 120 8.26 -5.57 18.69
C TYR A 120 8.23 -4.05 18.59
N ASN A 121 7.52 -3.55 17.59
CA ASN A 121 7.17 -2.15 17.41
C ASN A 121 5.77 -2.05 16.76
N PHE A 122 4.95 -1.08 17.17
CA PHE A 122 3.69 -0.81 16.49
C PHE A 122 3.90 0.23 15.37
N HIS A 123 3.64 -0.15 14.12
CA HIS A 123 3.92 0.72 12.99
C HIS A 123 2.92 1.88 12.94
N TRP A 124 3.39 3.12 13.11
CA TRP A 124 2.55 4.30 13.30
C TRP A 124 1.63 4.63 12.10
N GLY A 125 2.12 4.43 10.87
CA GLY A 125 1.44 4.89 9.67
C GLY A 125 0.34 3.94 9.18
N THR A 126 0.59 2.64 9.24
CA THR A 126 -0.38 1.60 8.84
C THR A 126 -1.09 0.94 10.02
N GLU A 127 -0.70 1.26 11.26
CA GLU A 127 -1.31 0.75 12.50
C GLU A 127 -1.35 -0.78 12.61
N GLN A 128 -0.19 -1.42 12.47
CA GLN A 128 -0.07 -2.87 12.59
C GLN A 128 1.20 -3.27 13.34
N PRO A 129 1.20 -4.42 14.04
CA PRO A 129 2.40 -4.98 14.65
C PRO A 129 3.53 -5.16 13.64
N ARG A 130 4.76 -4.83 14.05
CA ARG A 130 5.98 -5.03 13.26
C ARG A 130 7.02 -5.67 14.15
N ILE A 131 7.62 -6.77 13.71
CA ILE A 131 8.80 -7.34 14.35
C ILE A 131 10.01 -7.01 13.49
N LEU A 132 11.12 -6.72 14.14
CA LEU A 132 12.41 -6.42 13.53
C LEU A 132 13.50 -7.19 14.26
N LEU A 133 14.67 -7.38 13.64
CA LEU A 133 15.82 -8.00 14.30
C LEU A 133 16.80 -6.91 14.73
N ALA A 134 16.93 -6.62 16.02
CA ALA A 134 17.86 -5.60 16.49
C ALA A 134 19.30 -6.11 16.53
N HIS A 135 20.22 -5.44 15.83
CA HIS A 135 21.63 -5.84 15.78
C HIS A 135 22.54 -4.90 16.57
N THR A 136 22.24 -3.59 16.62
CA THR A 136 23.08 -2.64 17.36
C THR A 136 22.23 -1.60 18.07
N THR A 137 22.69 -1.19 19.26
CA THR A 137 22.04 -0.16 20.08
C THR A 137 23.03 0.87 20.58
N ALA A 138 22.59 2.11 20.72
CA ALA A 138 23.43 3.21 21.18
C ALA A 138 22.62 4.31 21.88
N TYR A 139 23.22 4.93 22.90
CA TYR A 139 22.70 6.18 23.45
C TYR A 139 23.19 7.34 22.59
N LYS A 140 22.28 8.21 22.16
CA LYS A 140 22.57 9.38 21.33
C LYS A 140 22.14 10.64 22.06
N SER A 141 22.99 11.66 21.97
CA SER A 141 22.73 13.02 22.46
C SER A 141 22.96 13.99 21.30
N PRO A 142 21.96 14.15 20.40
CA PRO A 142 22.10 15.01 19.24
C PRO A 142 22.23 16.48 19.65
N ASN A 143 22.99 17.26 18.88
CA ASN A 143 23.11 18.70 19.12
C ASN A 143 21.74 19.38 18.94
N GLY A 144 21.20 19.95 20.01
CA GLY A 144 19.94 20.69 19.98
C GLY A 144 18.67 19.82 19.99
N GLY A 145 18.79 18.50 20.19
CA GLY A 145 17.65 17.59 20.33
C GLY A 145 17.66 16.82 21.66
N PRO A 146 16.55 16.14 22.01
CA PRO A 146 16.50 15.30 23.19
C PRO A 146 17.40 14.06 23.04
N ASP A 147 17.95 13.60 24.17
CA ASP A 147 18.63 12.30 24.25
C ASP A 147 17.67 11.16 23.86
N TYR A 148 18.18 10.19 23.11
CA TYR A 148 17.41 8.99 22.76
C TYR A 148 18.29 7.74 22.69
N PHE A 149 17.65 6.59 22.85
CA PHE A 149 18.25 5.27 22.68
C PHE A 149 17.92 4.78 21.27
N GLU A 150 18.95 4.71 20.43
CA GLU A 150 18.91 4.24 19.05
C GLU A 150 18.95 2.70 19.02
N ILE A 151 18.09 2.10 18.20
CA ILE A 151 18.03 0.67 17.94
C ILE A 151 18.04 0.48 16.42
N LYS A 152 19.16 0.02 15.87
CA LYS A 152 19.22 -0.38 14.46
C LYS A 152 18.74 -1.80 14.33
N CYS A 153 17.86 -2.02 13.36
CA CYS A 153 17.24 -3.31 13.13
C CYS A 153 17.26 -3.70 11.65
N ASP A 154 17.36 -4.99 11.39
CA ASP A 154 17.15 -5.58 10.08
C ASP A 154 15.64 -5.88 9.87
N VAL A 155 15.19 -5.69 8.63
CA VAL A 155 13.84 -6.00 8.15
C VAL A 155 13.95 -6.71 6.79
N VAL A 156 13.07 -7.68 6.51
CA VAL A 156 12.98 -8.30 5.18
C VAL A 156 11.92 -7.57 4.35
N THR A 157 12.26 -7.02 3.19
CA THR A 157 11.35 -6.23 2.34
C THR A 157 11.60 -6.48 0.85
N ASN A 158 10.69 -5.98 0.02
CA ASN A 158 10.90 -5.81 -1.41
C ASN A 158 11.01 -4.31 -1.71
N ASP A 159 12.17 -3.86 -2.17
CA ASP A 159 12.38 -2.44 -2.48
C ASP A 159 12.04 -2.08 -3.94
N GLY A 160 11.61 -3.06 -4.76
CA GLY A 160 11.33 -2.89 -6.18
C GLY A 160 12.49 -3.29 -7.11
N ASN A 161 13.72 -3.36 -6.61
CA ASN A 161 14.86 -3.90 -7.35
C ASN A 161 15.22 -5.31 -6.86
N ALA A 162 15.16 -5.53 -5.55
CA ALA A 162 15.49 -6.78 -4.91
C ALA A 162 14.55 -7.09 -3.75
N PHE A 163 14.44 -8.38 -3.46
CA PHE A 163 13.85 -8.89 -2.23
C PHE A 163 14.98 -9.27 -1.26
N GLY A 164 14.93 -8.81 -0.01
CA GLY A 164 15.99 -9.11 0.93
C GLY A 164 15.97 -8.25 2.19
N VAL A 165 17.13 -8.14 2.84
CA VAL A 165 17.30 -7.43 4.11
C VAL A 165 17.61 -5.96 3.85
N SER A 166 16.90 -5.09 4.57
CA SER A 166 17.14 -3.65 4.69
C SER A 166 17.34 -3.26 6.17
N GLU A 167 17.91 -2.09 6.42
CA GLU A 167 18.12 -1.56 7.78
C GLU A 167 17.08 -0.47 8.10
N ILE A 168 16.49 -0.53 9.30
CA ILE A 168 15.61 0.49 9.87
C ILE A 168 16.14 0.90 11.24
N THR A 169 16.06 2.20 11.55
CA THR A 169 16.42 2.73 12.87
C THR A 169 15.16 3.09 13.66
N LEU A 170 15.06 2.59 14.89
CA LEU A 170 14.07 2.99 15.89
C LEU A 170 14.73 3.82 16.98
N ALA A 171 13.91 4.63 17.67
CA ALA A 171 14.37 5.47 18.78
C ALA A 171 13.41 5.40 19.96
N ILE A 172 13.96 5.30 21.17
CA ILE A 172 13.23 5.46 22.43
C ILE A 172 13.72 6.77 23.07
N GLN A 173 12.82 7.74 23.23
CA GLN A 173 13.14 9.01 23.86
C GLN A 173 13.53 8.82 25.33
N LYS A 174 14.47 9.63 25.82
CA LYS A 174 14.88 9.59 27.23
C LYS A 174 13.70 9.81 28.17
N PHE A 175 13.63 8.98 29.21
CA PHE A 175 12.62 9.06 30.25
C PHE A 175 13.26 8.91 31.63
N SER A 176 12.55 9.38 32.65
CA SER A 176 12.99 9.33 34.04
C SER A 176 12.24 8.25 34.82
N GLY A 177 12.93 7.60 35.77
CA GLY A 177 12.36 6.55 36.60
C GLY A 177 12.17 5.22 35.86
N ALA A 178 11.55 4.26 36.55
CA ALA A 178 11.18 2.97 35.99
C ALA A 178 9.89 3.10 35.18
N ARG A 179 9.86 2.49 34.00
CA ARG A 179 8.69 2.44 33.11
C ARG A 179 8.39 1.00 32.72
N LYS A 180 7.11 0.67 32.52
CA LYS A 180 6.74 -0.66 32.02
C LYS A 180 7.32 -0.89 30.64
N ILE A 181 7.87 -2.08 30.39
CA ILE A 181 8.53 -2.43 29.12
C ILE A 181 7.59 -2.23 27.92
N GLN A 182 6.30 -2.60 28.06
CA GLN A 182 5.32 -2.46 26.98
C GLN A 182 4.94 -1.01 26.66
N GLU A 183 5.13 -0.08 27.61
CA GLU A 183 4.82 1.35 27.41
C GLU A 183 5.92 2.09 26.62
N LEU A 184 7.04 1.43 26.32
CA LEU A 184 8.11 1.98 25.50
C LEU A 184 7.72 2.12 24.02
N GLY A 185 6.68 1.41 23.57
CA GLY A 185 6.25 1.33 22.17
C GLY A 185 7.18 0.48 21.27
N THR A 186 8.45 0.33 21.67
CA THR A 186 9.45 -0.56 21.08
C THR A 186 10.11 -1.36 22.21
N PHE A 187 10.08 -2.68 22.14
CA PHE A 187 10.59 -3.57 23.20
C PHE A 187 10.88 -4.99 22.68
N PRO A 188 11.67 -5.82 23.39
CA PRO A 188 11.90 -7.21 23.01
C PRO A 188 10.58 -7.98 22.85
N PHE A 189 10.41 -8.65 21.71
CA PHE A 189 9.14 -9.27 21.31
C PHE A 189 8.64 -10.30 22.33
N GLN A 190 9.55 -11.02 22.99
CA GLN A 190 9.22 -11.99 24.04
C GLN A 190 8.46 -11.37 25.24
N CYS A 191 8.56 -10.05 25.45
CA CYS A 191 7.84 -9.35 26.51
C CYS A 191 6.39 -8.96 26.13
N HIS A 192 5.95 -9.29 24.91
CA HIS A 192 4.59 -9.03 24.46
C HIS A 192 3.60 -9.99 25.13
N ARG A 193 2.49 -9.46 25.67
CA ARG A 193 1.48 -10.26 26.40
C ARG A 193 0.90 -11.43 25.59
N ASP A 194 0.71 -11.21 24.29
CA ASP A 194 0.11 -12.18 23.35
C ASP A 194 1.18 -12.83 22.44
N TYR A 195 2.41 -13.02 22.94
CA TYR A 195 3.58 -13.45 22.14
C TYR A 195 3.28 -14.65 21.22
N ALA A 196 2.72 -15.74 21.76
CA ALA A 196 2.49 -16.97 20.99
C ALA A 196 1.50 -16.77 19.83
N LEU A 197 0.38 -16.07 20.08
CA LEU A 197 -0.63 -15.77 19.06
C LEU A 197 -0.07 -14.83 17.98
N LEU A 198 0.58 -13.76 18.41
CA LEU A 198 1.10 -12.74 17.50
C LEU A 198 2.25 -13.29 16.64
N ARG A 199 3.10 -14.17 17.20
CA ARG A 199 4.19 -14.81 16.47
C ARG A 199 3.68 -15.58 15.27
N GLN A 200 2.62 -16.38 15.45
CA GLN A 200 2.04 -17.15 14.35
C GLN A 200 1.43 -16.25 13.28
N GLN A 201 0.66 -15.23 13.67
CA GLN A 201 0.06 -14.27 12.74
C GLN A 201 1.13 -13.56 11.88
N ILE A 202 2.25 -13.18 12.49
CA ILE A 202 3.32 -12.48 11.79
C ILE A 202 4.09 -13.40 10.84
N ILE A 203 4.27 -14.67 11.19
CA ILE A 203 4.83 -15.68 10.27
C ILE A 203 3.94 -15.84 9.04
N ASP A 204 2.63 -15.99 9.24
CA ASP A 204 1.69 -16.17 8.12
C ASP A 204 1.65 -14.93 7.21
N ARG A 205 1.77 -13.75 7.80
CA ARG A 205 1.95 -12.49 7.07
C ARG A 205 3.27 -12.42 6.30
N GLY A 206 4.38 -12.88 6.89
CA GLY A 206 5.68 -12.98 6.22
C GLY A 206 5.64 -13.93 5.03
N LYS A 207 4.98 -15.09 5.18
CA LYS A 207 4.72 -16.02 4.07
C LYS A 207 3.90 -15.37 2.96
N ARG A 208 2.88 -14.57 3.32
CA ARG A 208 2.08 -13.82 2.35
C ARG A 208 2.98 -12.88 1.53
N LEU A 209 3.86 -12.10 2.17
CA LEU A 209 4.82 -11.21 1.49
C LEU A 209 5.74 -12.01 0.54
N ALA A 210 6.34 -13.10 1.01
CA ALA A 210 7.26 -13.92 0.23
C ALA A 210 6.61 -14.45 -1.07
N ASN A 211 5.35 -14.88 -0.96
CA ASN A 211 4.56 -15.43 -2.06
C ASN A 211 3.91 -14.36 -2.97
N MET A 212 4.08 -13.07 -2.70
CA MET A 212 3.53 -12.04 -3.58
C MET A 212 4.23 -12.03 -4.94
N VAL A 213 3.43 -12.04 -6.00
CA VAL A 213 3.85 -11.77 -7.38
C VAL A 213 4.46 -10.36 -7.52
N SER A 214 5.01 -10.05 -8.70
CA SER A 214 5.64 -8.74 -8.99
C SER A 214 4.73 -7.55 -8.69
N TYR A 215 3.44 -7.67 -9.02
CA TYR A 215 2.41 -6.73 -8.65
C TYR A 215 1.08 -7.46 -8.38
N SER A 216 0.20 -6.89 -7.56
CA SER A 216 -1.12 -7.44 -7.28
C SER A 216 -2.20 -6.36 -7.22
N TYR A 217 -3.43 -6.74 -7.57
CA TYR A 217 -4.60 -5.88 -7.42
C TYR A 217 -5.32 -6.25 -6.13
N ASN A 218 -5.52 -5.26 -5.27
CA ASN A 218 -6.15 -5.48 -3.97
C ASN A 218 -7.17 -4.40 -3.66
N GLN A 219 -8.05 -4.70 -2.73
CA GLN A 219 -8.86 -3.70 -2.06
C GLN A 219 -8.28 -3.43 -0.68
N THR A 220 -8.31 -2.18 -0.24
CA THR A 220 -7.89 -1.79 1.11
C THR A 220 -8.93 -0.89 1.77
N SER A 221 -8.92 -0.90 3.09
CA SER A 221 -9.73 -0.02 3.93
C SER A 221 -8.99 0.27 5.23
N GLY A 222 -8.67 1.54 5.47
CA GLY A 222 -8.08 2.01 6.71
C GLY A 222 -6.73 2.73 6.55
N PRO A 223 -5.98 2.89 7.65
CA PRO A 223 -4.72 3.63 7.65
C PRO A 223 -3.68 3.17 6.62
N ALA A 224 -3.14 4.15 5.91
CA ALA A 224 -2.07 4.05 4.93
C ALA A 224 -1.13 5.25 5.04
N ILE A 225 0.03 5.16 4.40
CA ILE A 225 1.00 6.26 4.28
C ILE A 225 0.95 6.80 2.86
N ARG A 226 0.90 8.12 2.69
CA ARG A 226 1.09 8.82 1.42
C ARG A 226 2.42 9.57 1.41
N ILE A 227 3.05 9.60 0.24
CA ILE A 227 4.18 10.49 -0.03
C ILE A 227 3.65 11.91 -0.25
N THR A 228 4.15 12.88 0.50
CA THR A 228 3.81 14.30 0.29
C THR A 228 4.62 14.88 -0.86
N SER A 229 4.19 16.01 -1.42
CA SER A 229 4.91 16.71 -2.50
C SER A 229 6.33 17.14 -2.11
N GLN A 230 6.62 17.26 -0.81
CA GLN A 230 7.93 17.60 -0.26
C GLN A 230 8.80 16.36 0.02
N GLY A 231 8.36 15.17 -0.37
CA GLY A 231 9.07 13.90 -0.10
C GLY A 231 8.84 13.32 1.31
N GLY A 232 8.03 13.98 2.13
CA GLY A 232 7.66 13.50 3.45
C GLY A 232 6.59 12.41 3.45
N GLN A 233 6.20 11.99 4.65
CA GLN A 233 5.15 10.98 4.86
C GLN A 233 3.98 11.58 5.61
N GLU A 234 2.78 11.23 5.17
CA GLU A 234 1.53 11.57 5.85
C GLU A 234 0.69 10.32 6.04
N LYS A 235 0.10 10.18 7.22
CA LYS A 235 -0.89 9.15 7.49
C LYS A 235 -2.27 9.62 7.06
N LEU A 236 -2.98 8.78 6.34
CA LEU A 236 -4.39 8.97 5.98
C LEU A 236 -5.14 7.64 6.01
N ASN A 237 -6.45 7.69 5.77
CA ASN A 237 -7.23 6.49 5.49
C ASN A 237 -7.35 6.28 3.98
N ALA A 238 -6.88 5.15 3.48
CA ALA A 238 -7.08 4.71 2.11
C ALA A 238 -8.26 3.74 2.05
N ASN A 239 -9.17 3.99 1.11
CA ASN A 239 -10.31 3.12 0.84
C ASN A 239 -10.40 2.86 -0.67
N GLY A 240 -10.67 1.62 -1.05
CA GLY A 240 -10.89 1.24 -2.45
C GLY A 240 -9.77 0.40 -3.04
N ARG A 241 -9.71 0.34 -4.38
CA ARG A 241 -8.76 -0.49 -5.13
C ARG A 241 -7.36 0.14 -5.12
N VAL A 242 -6.36 -0.69 -4.85
CA VAL A 242 -4.93 -0.36 -4.88
C VAL A 242 -4.20 -1.36 -5.78
N VAL A 243 -3.13 -0.89 -6.42
CA VAL A 243 -2.17 -1.76 -7.10
C VAL A 243 -0.90 -1.78 -6.28
N ILE A 244 -0.58 -2.93 -5.70
CA ILE A 244 0.69 -3.14 -4.98
C ILE A 244 1.74 -3.50 -6.01
N ASP A 245 2.74 -2.63 -6.17
CA ASP A 245 3.79 -2.79 -7.17
C ASP A 245 5.03 -2.03 -6.70
N PRO A 246 5.94 -2.69 -5.96
CA PRO A 246 7.18 -2.07 -5.51
C PRO A 246 8.09 -1.62 -6.66
N VAL A 247 8.02 -2.26 -7.82
CA VAL A 247 8.84 -1.93 -9.00
C VAL A 247 8.36 -0.60 -9.58
N ALA A 248 7.06 -0.47 -9.85
CA ALA A 248 6.48 0.78 -10.31
C ALA A 248 6.65 1.88 -9.26
N PHE A 249 6.47 1.57 -7.97
CA PHE A 249 6.70 2.53 -6.90
C PHE A 249 8.12 3.10 -6.95
N ARG A 250 9.17 2.27 -7.05
CA ARG A 250 10.56 2.75 -7.13
C ARG A 250 10.84 3.52 -8.43
N THR A 251 10.19 3.14 -9.53
CA THR A 251 10.33 3.81 -10.84
C THR A 251 9.76 5.23 -10.80
N PHE A 252 8.55 5.41 -10.28
CA PHE A 252 7.83 6.69 -10.28
C PHE A 252 8.08 7.54 -9.03
N LYS A 253 8.60 6.93 -7.95
CA LYS A 253 8.97 7.58 -6.69
C LYS A 253 10.38 7.14 -6.22
N PRO A 254 11.44 7.42 -7.01
CA PRO A 254 12.80 6.96 -6.71
C PRO A 254 13.39 7.63 -5.45
N ASN A 255 13.00 8.86 -5.15
CA ASN A 255 13.53 9.65 -4.03
C ASN A 255 12.71 9.48 -2.73
N CYS A 256 12.11 8.32 -2.53
CA CYS A 256 11.23 8.06 -1.40
C CYS A 256 12.01 7.46 -0.21
N ASP A 257 12.23 8.26 0.84
CA ASP A 257 13.12 7.92 1.97
C ASP A 257 12.67 6.73 2.84
N PHE A 258 11.42 6.28 2.72
CA PHE A 258 10.93 5.11 3.45
C PHE A 258 10.85 3.82 2.62
N ASN A 259 11.19 3.88 1.33
CA ASN A 259 11.44 2.65 0.58
C ASN A 259 12.87 2.18 0.87
N TYR A 260 13.03 1.40 1.93
CA TYR A 260 14.35 1.00 2.43
C TYR A 260 15.09 0.12 1.42
N GLU A 261 16.26 0.59 0.97
CA GLU A 261 17.09 -0.14 0.03
C GLU A 261 17.60 -1.46 0.62
N VAL A 262 17.46 -2.53 -0.17
CA VAL A 262 17.92 -3.86 0.18
C VAL A 262 19.44 -3.92 0.04
N HIS A 263 20.15 -4.14 1.14
CA HIS A 263 21.61 -4.28 1.16
C HIS A 263 22.08 -5.74 1.10
N LYS A 264 21.18 -6.70 1.35
CA LYS A 264 21.45 -8.14 1.23
C LYS A 264 20.26 -8.86 0.60
N ALA A 265 20.42 -9.30 -0.64
CA ALA A 265 19.38 -10.07 -1.34
C ALA A 265 19.11 -11.43 -0.67
N LEU A 266 17.86 -11.87 -0.71
CA LEU A 266 17.39 -13.18 -0.25
C LEU A 266 16.55 -13.84 -1.33
N LEU A 267 16.49 -15.17 -1.31
CA LEU A 267 15.56 -15.94 -2.12
C LEU A 267 14.23 -16.07 -1.38
N ARG A 268 13.11 -15.82 -2.06
CA ARG A 268 11.76 -15.85 -1.47
C ARG A 268 11.35 -17.25 -0.98
N GLU A 269 11.85 -18.28 -1.64
CA GLU A 269 11.53 -19.69 -1.38
C GLU A 269 12.30 -20.28 -0.19
N ASP A 270 13.36 -19.61 0.26
CA ASP A 270 14.31 -20.12 1.24
C ASP A 270 14.42 -19.21 2.47
N LEU A 271 13.26 -18.74 2.95
CA LEU A 271 13.21 -17.92 4.16
C LEU A 271 13.11 -18.81 5.40
N SER A 272 13.96 -18.52 6.38
CA SER A 272 13.84 -19.11 7.70
C SER A 272 12.62 -18.56 8.45
N GLU A 273 12.20 -19.25 9.51
CA GLU A 273 11.09 -18.81 10.36
C GLU A 273 11.34 -17.43 11.00
N ASP A 274 12.58 -17.17 11.41
CA ASP A 274 12.99 -15.86 11.95
C ASP A 274 12.97 -14.77 10.87
N GLN A 275 13.27 -15.10 9.61
CA GLN A 275 13.16 -14.15 8.50
C GLN A 275 11.71 -13.83 8.16
N TYR A 276 10.79 -14.80 8.24
CA TYR A 276 9.35 -14.53 8.11
C TYR A 276 8.86 -13.57 9.20
N LEU A 277 9.39 -13.67 10.43
CA LEU A 277 8.99 -12.78 11.52
C LEU A 277 9.33 -11.32 11.25
N ILE A 278 10.47 -11.05 10.62
CA ILE A 278 10.95 -9.69 10.36
C ILE A 278 10.56 -9.15 8.98
N CYS A 279 9.62 -9.80 8.29
CA CYS A 279 9.05 -9.27 7.05
C CYS A 279 8.36 -7.92 7.29
N ASN A 280 8.67 -6.94 6.45
CA ASN A 280 8.10 -5.60 6.47
C ASN A 280 6.58 -5.71 6.25
N PRO A 281 5.74 -5.21 7.18
CA PRO A 281 4.31 -5.34 7.04
C PRO A 281 3.72 -4.28 6.10
N VAL A 282 4.53 -3.34 5.62
CA VAL A 282 4.13 -2.27 4.70
C VAL A 282 4.47 -2.67 3.27
N LEU A 283 3.49 -2.57 2.37
CA LEU A 283 3.63 -2.82 0.95
C LEU A 283 3.47 -1.54 0.15
N TYR A 284 4.35 -1.34 -0.83
CA TYR A 284 4.37 -0.11 -1.63
C TYR A 284 3.55 -0.25 -2.90
N GLY A 285 2.75 0.77 -3.20
CA GLY A 285 1.85 0.75 -4.36
C GLY A 285 1.13 2.06 -4.60
N PHE A 286 0.08 2.00 -5.41
CA PHE A 286 -0.71 3.14 -5.83
C PHE A 286 -2.20 2.97 -5.49
N SER A 287 -2.82 4.01 -4.94
CA SER A 287 -4.28 4.08 -4.75
C SER A 287 -4.95 4.63 -6.00
N LEU A 288 -5.79 3.82 -6.66
CA LEU A 288 -6.42 4.21 -7.93
C LEU A 288 -7.48 5.31 -7.74
N ALA A 289 -8.28 5.21 -6.68
CA ALA A 289 -9.35 6.16 -6.41
C ALA A 289 -8.81 7.51 -5.89
N ALA A 290 -7.83 7.47 -4.98
CA ALA A 290 -7.27 8.66 -4.36
C ALA A 290 -6.01 9.20 -5.08
N LYS A 291 -5.53 8.49 -6.11
CA LYS A 291 -4.42 8.87 -7.00
C LYS A 291 -3.14 9.25 -6.27
N PHE A 292 -2.68 8.39 -5.37
CA PHE A 292 -1.43 8.64 -4.66
C PHE A 292 -0.58 7.37 -4.51
N TRP A 293 0.73 7.57 -4.48
CA TRP A 293 1.72 6.56 -4.13
C TRP A 293 1.93 6.49 -2.63
N GLY A 294 1.97 5.27 -2.10
CA GLY A 294 1.98 5.08 -0.65
C GLY A 294 2.38 3.69 -0.16
N GLY A 295 2.39 3.57 1.16
CA GLY A 295 2.55 2.32 1.89
C GLY A 295 1.22 1.82 2.45
N PHE A 296 0.86 0.58 2.17
CA PHE A 296 -0.39 -0.06 2.57
C PHE A 296 -0.12 -1.20 3.55
N ALA A 297 -1.04 -1.39 4.50
CA ALA A 297 -0.97 -2.48 5.47
C ALA A 297 -1.26 -3.82 4.78
N ILE A 298 -0.31 -4.76 4.79
CA ILE A 298 -0.54 -6.11 4.25
C ILE A 298 -1.74 -6.79 4.93
N ASP A 299 -1.96 -6.56 6.22
CA ASP A 299 -3.05 -7.16 7.00
C ASP A 299 -4.44 -6.63 6.60
N ARG A 300 -4.48 -5.52 5.85
CA ARG A 300 -5.72 -4.88 5.36
C ARG A 300 -5.95 -5.03 3.86
N LEU A 301 -5.02 -5.70 3.16
CA LEU A 301 -5.22 -6.03 1.76
C LEU A 301 -6.18 -7.20 1.64
N MET A 302 -7.25 -6.98 0.90
CA MET A 302 -8.25 -7.96 0.54
C MET A 302 -8.17 -8.24 -0.96
N ASP A 303 -8.61 -9.44 -1.34
CA ASP A 303 -8.81 -9.76 -2.76
C ASP A 303 -10.00 -8.96 -3.30
N ILE A 304 -9.92 -8.61 -4.58
CA ILE A 304 -11.00 -7.86 -5.24
C ILE A 304 -12.12 -8.85 -5.62
N ASP A 305 -13.34 -8.54 -5.19
CA ASP A 305 -14.54 -9.20 -5.69
C ASP A 305 -14.94 -8.59 -7.04
N TRP A 306 -14.67 -9.31 -8.12
CA TRP A 306 -14.92 -8.87 -9.49
C TRP A 306 -16.35 -9.20 -9.91
N SER A 307 -17.12 -8.19 -10.33
CA SER A 307 -18.50 -8.41 -10.76
C SER A 307 -18.55 -9.01 -12.17
N ARG A 308 -18.75 -10.33 -12.25
CA ARG A 308 -18.82 -11.05 -13.53
C ARG A 308 -20.04 -10.65 -14.37
N ASP A 309 -21.13 -10.26 -13.71
CA ASP A 309 -22.40 -9.94 -14.37
C ASP A 309 -22.54 -8.45 -14.69
N ALA A 310 -21.63 -7.59 -14.20
CA ALA A 310 -21.69 -6.13 -14.42
C ALA A 310 -21.87 -5.78 -15.90
N PHE A 311 -21.11 -6.43 -16.78
CA PHE A 311 -21.20 -6.19 -18.22
C PHE A 311 -22.53 -6.66 -18.84
N GLU A 312 -23.12 -7.74 -18.34
CA GLU A 312 -24.41 -8.22 -18.83
C GLU A 312 -25.56 -7.30 -18.42
N THR A 313 -25.47 -6.69 -17.23
CA THR A 313 -26.49 -5.74 -16.73
C THR A 313 -26.49 -4.39 -17.46
N LEU A 314 -25.45 -4.08 -18.25
CA LEU A 314 -25.41 -2.84 -19.03
C LEU A 314 -26.59 -2.79 -20.01
N VAL A 315 -27.29 -1.66 -20.05
CA VAL A 315 -28.38 -1.46 -21.01
C VAL A 315 -27.81 -0.94 -22.33
N LEU A 316 -27.23 -1.87 -23.10
CA LEU A 316 -26.65 -1.67 -24.42
C LEU A 316 -27.20 -2.71 -25.39
N GLY A 317 -27.30 -2.36 -26.67
CA GLY A 317 -27.73 -3.32 -27.70
C GLY A 317 -26.76 -4.49 -27.85
N ASP A 318 -27.30 -5.67 -28.21
CA ASP A 318 -26.51 -6.92 -28.27
C ASP A 318 -25.33 -6.85 -29.23
N LYS A 319 -25.48 -6.11 -30.33
CA LYS A 319 -24.40 -5.90 -31.31
C LYS A 319 -23.25 -5.11 -30.69
N GLN A 320 -23.54 -4.03 -29.96
CA GLN A 320 -22.54 -3.22 -29.26
C GLN A 320 -21.85 -4.05 -28.17
N LYS A 321 -22.61 -4.75 -27.33
CA LYS A 321 -22.05 -5.64 -26.30
C LYS A 321 -21.11 -6.68 -26.88
N ARG A 322 -21.50 -7.33 -27.98
CA ARG A 322 -20.69 -8.33 -28.67
C ARG A 322 -19.39 -7.74 -29.21
N LEU A 323 -19.45 -6.56 -29.82
CA LEU A 323 -18.25 -5.88 -30.36
C LEU A 323 -17.26 -5.53 -29.25
N ILE A 324 -17.72 -4.86 -28.18
CA ILE A 324 -16.86 -4.49 -27.04
C ILE A 324 -16.22 -5.75 -26.45
N ARG A 325 -17.03 -6.78 -26.17
CA ARG A 325 -16.54 -8.04 -25.61
C ARG A 325 -15.46 -8.68 -26.48
N ALA A 326 -15.67 -8.75 -27.80
CA ALA A 326 -14.71 -9.34 -28.71
C ALA A 326 -13.38 -8.56 -28.73
N LEU A 327 -13.45 -7.23 -28.86
CA LEU A 327 -12.26 -6.37 -28.91
C LEU A 327 -11.44 -6.43 -27.62
N VAL A 328 -12.13 -6.37 -26.48
CA VAL A 328 -11.53 -6.42 -25.14
C VAL A 328 -10.89 -7.78 -24.90
N GLN A 329 -11.61 -8.90 -25.12
CA GLN A 329 -11.08 -10.24 -24.87
C GLN A 329 -9.86 -10.58 -25.74
N GLN A 330 -9.84 -10.10 -26.98
CA GLN A 330 -8.69 -10.29 -27.88
C GLN A 330 -7.45 -9.55 -27.36
N HIS A 331 -7.61 -8.30 -26.90
CA HIS A 331 -6.53 -7.52 -26.31
C HIS A 331 -6.04 -8.09 -24.98
N SER A 332 -6.95 -8.51 -24.09
CA SER A 332 -6.58 -9.11 -22.80
C SER A 332 -5.76 -10.39 -22.94
N ARG A 333 -5.97 -11.15 -24.02
CA ARG A 333 -5.20 -12.37 -24.34
C ARG A 333 -3.85 -12.09 -25.02
N ARG A 334 -3.50 -10.82 -25.27
CA ARG A 334 -2.31 -10.39 -26.03
C ARG A 334 -2.14 -11.08 -27.39
N GLN A 335 -3.24 -11.57 -27.98
CA GLN A 335 -3.26 -12.10 -29.34
C GLN A 335 -3.65 -10.95 -30.29
N SER A 336 -2.69 -10.07 -30.58
CA SER A 336 -2.91 -9.00 -31.56
C SER A 336 -2.38 -9.36 -32.95
N PHE A 337 -3.11 -8.91 -33.98
CA PHE A 337 -2.58 -8.74 -35.33
C PHE A 337 -1.48 -7.65 -35.25
N ASP A 338 -0.26 -7.99 -35.63
CA ASP A 338 0.83 -7.00 -35.73
C ASP A 338 0.61 -6.18 -37.01
N ASP A 339 0.64 -4.84 -36.90
CA ASP A 339 0.75 -3.96 -38.06
C ASP A 339 2.15 -4.12 -38.70
N ILE A 340 2.36 -3.58 -39.89
CA ILE A 340 3.61 -3.68 -40.67
C ILE A 340 4.83 -3.15 -39.88
N ILE A 341 4.59 -2.29 -38.89
CA ILE A 341 5.60 -1.70 -37.99
C ILE A 341 5.42 -2.26 -36.57
N ALA A 342 6.48 -2.86 -36.03
CA ALA A 342 6.48 -3.40 -34.67
C ALA A 342 6.08 -2.34 -33.64
N GLY A 343 4.99 -2.61 -32.91
CA GLY A 343 4.54 -1.80 -31.77
C GLY A 343 3.49 -0.73 -32.06
N LYS A 344 3.06 -0.56 -33.32
CA LYS A 344 1.90 0.28 -33.68
C LYS A 344 0.62 -0.55 -33.78
N GLY A 345 -0.53 0.05 -33.46
CA GLY A 345 -1.85 -0.56 -33.64
C GLY A 345 -2.20 -1.71 -32.68
N LYS A 346 -1.46 -1.89 -31.58
CA LYS A 346 -1.68 -2.97 -30.58
C LYS A 346 -2.59 -2.59 -29.42
N GLY A 347 -3.01 -1.33 -29.32
CA GLY A 347 -3.89 -0.85 -28.27
C GLY A 347 -5.33 -0.74 -28.73
N LEU A 348 -6.27 -0.91 -27.80
CA LEU A 348 -7.69 -0.71 -28.06
C LEU A 348 -8.08 0.69 -27.57
N VAL A 349 -8.38 1.58 -28.50
CA VAL A 349 -8.93 2.91 -28.19
C VAL A 349 -10.42 2.93 -28.51
N ALA A 350 -11.25 3.11 -27.47
CA ALA A 350 -12.69 3.23 -27.58
C ALA A 350 -13.16 4.63 -27.20
N LEU A 351 -14.08 5.21 -27.96
CA LEU A 351 -14.70 6.49 -27.66
C LEU A 351 -16.18 6.28 -27.30
N LEU A 352 -16.59 6.75 -26.12
CA LEU A 352 -17.96 6.71 -25.63
C LEU A 352 -18.55 8.12 -25.63
N CYS A 353 -19.56 8.36 -26.45
CA CYS A 353 -20.18 9.67 -26.62
C CYS A 353 -21.64 9.65 -26.21
N GLY A 354 -22.14 10.72 -25.58
CA GLY A 354 -23.57 10.89 -25.33
C GLY A 354 -23.84 11.78 -24.12
N SER A 355 -25.12 12.00 -23.79
CA SER A 355 -25.51 12.88 -22.68
C SER A 355 -24.94 12.43 -21.31
N PRO A 356 -24.80 13.34 -20.34
CA PRO A 356 -24.43 12.98 -18.97
C PRO A 356 -25.41 11.98 -18.35
N GLY A 357 -24.89 10.96 -17.66
CA GLY A 357 -25.71 9.98 -16.95
C GLY A 357 -26.24 8.80 -17.79
N CYS A 358 -25.78 8.64 -19.04
CA CYS A 358 -26.18 7.51 -19.91
C CYS A 358 -25.37 6.20 -19.70
N GLY A 359 -24.46 6.13 -18.73
CA GLY A 359 -23.72 4.90 -18.41
C GLY A 359 -22.37 4.72 -19.12
N LYS A 360 -21.76 5.80 -19.62
CA LYS A 360 -20.43 5.78 -20.25
C LYS A 360 -19.34 5.24 -19.30
N THR A 361 -19.18 5.88 -18.15
CA THR A 361 -18.24 5.46 -17.07
C THR A 361 -18.53 4.04 -16.59
N LEU A 362 -19.81 3.68 -16.41
CA LEU A 362 -20.24 2.34 -16.01
C LEU A 362 -19.80 1.26 -17.01
N THR A 363 -19.76 1.60 -18.30
CA THR A 363 -19.27 0.67 -19.33
C THR A 363 -17.77 0.41 -19.17
N ALA A 364 -16.98 1.42 -18.83
CA ALA A 364 -15.55 1.26 -18.55
C ALA A 364 -15.32 0.38 -17.30
N GLU A 365 -16.08 0.62 -16.23
CA GLU A 365 -16.06 -0.22 -15.01
C GLU A 365 -16.38 -1.68 -15.32
N ALA A 366 -17.46 -1.93 -16.08
CA ALA A 366 -17.85 -3.26 -16.47
C ALA A 366 -16.83 -3.96 -17.39
N VAL A 367 -16.14 -3.21 -18.25
CA VAL A 367 -15.05 -3.74 -19.07
C VAL A 367 -13.84 -4.12 -18.21
N ALA A 368 -13.47 -3.30 -17.22
CA ALA A 368 -12.41 -3.61 -16.29
C ALA A 368 -12.73 -4.87 -15.45
N ASP A 369 -13.96 -4.98 -14.96
CA ASP A 369 -14.42 -6.15 -14.20
C ASP A 369 -14.50 -7.42 -15.07
N LEU A 370 -14.93 -7.32 -16.32
CA LEU A 370 -14.90 -8.43 -17.29
C LEU A 370 -13.48 -8.95 -17.53
N CYS A 371 -12.50 -8.05 -17.53
CA CYS A 371 -11.08 -8.36 -17.69
C CYS A 371 -10.37 -8.78 -16.41
N GLN A 372 -10.98 -8.54 -15.23
CA GLN A 372 -10.36 -8.70 -13.92
C GLN A 372 -9.07 -7.90 -13.75
N VAL A 373 -9.08 -6.67 -14.28
CA VAL A 373 -7.96 -5.71 -14.18
C VAL A 373 -8.46 -4.40 -13.58
N PRO A 374 -7.60 -3.59 -12.95
CA PRO A 374 -8.02 -2.32 -12.39
C PRO A 374 -8.53 -1.37 -13.47
N LEU A 375 -9.50 -0.54 -13.11
CA LEU A 375 -9.88 0.66 -13.86
C LEU A 375 -9.06 1.83 -13.31
N TYR A 376 -8.22 2.44 -14.16
CA TYR A 376 -7.53 3.67 -13.81
C TYR A 376 -8.27 4.85 -14.43
N VAL A 377 -8.94 5.65 -13.59
CA VAL A 377 -9.73 6.80 -14.05
C VAL A 377 -8.93 8.08 -13.92
N VAL A 378 -8.77 8.79 -15.02
CA VAL A 378 -8.04 10.06 -15.12
C VAL A 378 -8.95 11.07 -15.83
N SER A 379 -8.95 12.30 -15.33
CA SER A 379 -9.71 13.44 -15.86
C SER A 379 -8.76 14.48 -16.43
N ALA A 380 -9.29 15.43 -17.21
CA ALA A 380 -8.48 16.54 -17.72
C ALA A 380 -7.80 17.35 -16.59
N GLY A 381 -8.41 17.44 -15.41
CA GLY A 381 -7.84 18.13 -14.26
C GLY A 381 -6.59 17.47 -13.69
N ASP A 382 -6.47 16.14 -13.81
CA ASP A 382 -5.30 15.41 -13.29
C ASP A 382 -4.08 15.57 -14.21
N LEU A 383 -4.29 15.74 -15.51
CA LEU A 383 -3.22 15.91 -16.51
C LEU A 383 -2.67 17.35 -16.55
N GLY A 384 -3.43 18.30 -16.00
CA GLY A 384 -3.11 19.72 -16.06
C GLY A 384 -3.53 20.39 -17.36
N VAL A 385 -3.11 21.66 -17.53
CA VAL A 385 -3.50 22.50 -18.67
C VAL A 385 -2.32 23.00 -19.49
N GLU A 386 -1.09 22.84 -19.00
CA GLU A 386 0.11 23.23 -19.73
C GLU A 386 0.62 22.07 -20.58
N PRO A 387 1.02 22.30 -21.86
CA PRO A 387 1.46 21.25 -22.75
C PRO A 387 2.55 20.33 -22.18
N ASP A 388 3.57 20.90 -21.52
CA ASP A 388 4.69 20.12 -20.97
C ASP A 388 4.23 19.21 -19.81
N THR A 389 3.38 19.75 -18.92
CA THR A 389 2.79 18.98 -17.81
C THR A 389 1.89 17.87 -18.34
N VAL A 390 1.05 18.17 -19.32
CA VAL A 390 0.15 17.19 -19.93
C VAL A 390 0.94 16.08 -20.62
N ASP A 391 2.02 16.40 -21.34
CA ASP A 391 2.85 15.38 -22.00
C ASP A 391 3.47 14.43 -20.97
N GLN A 392 4.01 14.96 -19.88
CA GLN A 392 4.60 14.16 -18.80
C GLN A 392 3.56 13.31 -18.07
N GLU A 393 2.48 13.92 -17.55
CA GLU A 393 1.47 13.22 -16.76
C GLU A 393 0.69 12.19 -17.59
N LEU A 394 0.43 12.48 -18.87
CA LEU A 394 -0.20 11.53 -19.78
C LEU A 394 0.73 10.37 -20.10
N SER A 395 2.02 10.64 -20.33
CA SER A 395 3.03 9.59 -20.56
C SER A 395 3.12 8.66 -19.35
N ASP A 396 3.25 9.21 -18.14
CA ASP A 396 3.31 8.45 -16.89
C ASP A 396 2.03 7.64 -16.68
N THR A 397 0.87 8.25 -16.92
CA THR A 397 -0.44 7.59 -16.82
C THR A 397 -0.59 6.41 -17.78
N LEU A 398 -0.21 6.59 -19.05
CA LEU A 398 -0.25 5.53 -20.06
C LEU A 398 0.73 4.41 -19.73
N GLN A 399 1.94 4.75 -19.28
CA GLN A 399 2.93 3.77 -18.88
C GLN A 399 2.44 2.94 -17.68
N LEU A 400 1.87 3.58 -16.66
CA LEU A 400 1.30 2.87 -15.49
C LEU A 400 0.15 1.96 -15.88
N ALA A 401 -0.78 2.46 -16.70
CA ALA A 401 -1.89 1.64 -17.20
C ALA A 401 -1.38 0.41 -17.97
N GLN A 402 -0.34 0.57 -18.78
CA GLN A 402 0.28 -0.55 -19.50
C GLN A 402 1.00 -1.53 -18.57
N MET A 403 1.80 -1.03 -17.61
CA MET A 403 2.51 -1.88 -16.63
C MET A 403 1.53 -2.74 -15.83
N TRP A 404 0.41 -2.17 -15.42
CA TRP A 404 -0.62 -2.86 -14.65
C TRP A 404 -1.65 -3.58 -15.50
N ASN A 405 -1.53 -3.57 -16.83
CA ASN A 405 -2.56 -4.09 -17.74
C ASN A 405 -3.97 -3.55 -17.40
N ALA A 406 -4.04 -2.30 -16.93
CA ALA A 406 -5.26 -1.65 -16.50
C ALA A 406 -6.09 -1.18 -17.69
N VAL A 407 -7.40 -1.10 -17.49
CA VAL A 407 -8.25 -0.30 -18.39
C VAL A 407 -8.06 1.16 -17.98
N LEU A 408 -7.54 1.98 -18.89
CA LEU A 408 -7.42 3.42 -18.69
C LEU A 408 -8.72 4.09 -19.15
N LEU A 409 -9.36 4.85 -18.27
CA LEU A 409 -10.49 5.71 -18.59
C LEU A 409 -10.03 7.16 -18.53
N LEU A 410 -10.10 7.86 -19.65
CA LEU A 410 -10.05 9.31 -19.67
C LEU A 410 -11.47 9.87 -19.69
N ASP A 411 -11.92 10.31 -18.52
CA ASP A 411 -13.27 10.83 -18.34
C ASP A 411 -13.32 12.32 -18.71
N GLU A 412 -14.36 12.70 -19.44
CA GLU A 412 -14.59 14.07 -19.92
C GLU A 412 -13.41 14.62 -20.73
N ALA A 413 -12.93 13.83 -21.70
CA ALA A 413 -11.75 14.13 -22.53
C ALA A 413 -11.98 15.23 -23.60
N GLU A 414 -13.02 16.06 -23.45
CA GLU A 414 -13.44 17.04 -24.45
C GLU A 414 -12.35 18.06 -24.79
N VAL A 415 -11.55 18.47 -23.80
CA VAL A 415 -10.42 19.41 -23.99
C VAL A 415 -9.35 18.85 -24.94
N PHE A 416 -9.15 17.53 -24.95
CA PHE A 416 -8.13 16.87 -25.77
C PHE A 416 -8.65 16.40 -27.13
N LEU A 417 -9.97 16.19 -27.24
CA LEU A 417 -10.62 15.70 -28.46
C LEU A 417 -11.06 16.80 -29.41
N GLN A 418 -11.06 18.04 -28.93
CA GLN A 418 -11.67 19.18 -29.56
C GLN A 418 -10.96 19.64 -30.86
N GLN A 419 -11.71 20.14 -31.86
CA GLN A 419 -11.17 20.61 -33.14
C GLN A 419 -10.07 21.66 -32.97
N ARG A 420 -9.02 21.55 -33.78
CA ARG A 420 -7.94 22.56 -33.85
C ARG A 420 -8.42 23.87 -34.44
N SER A 421 -7.96 24.98 -33.88
CA SER A 421 -8.27 26.34 -34.34
C SER A 421 -7.00 27.15 -34.57
N PRO A 422 -6.86 27.92 -35.66
CA PRO A 422 -5.68 28.75 -35.91
C PRO A 422 -5.39 29.76 -34.78
N ALA A 423 -6.40 30.16 -34.03
CA ALA A 423 -6.29 31.14 -32.96
C ALA A 423 -5.81 30.55 -31.62
N ASP A 424 -5.92 29.22 -31.43
CA ASP A 424 -5.65 28.57 -30.14
C ASP A 424 -4.46 27.59 -30.24
N VAL A 425 -3.26 28.17 -30.20
CA VAL A 425 -2.00 27.42 -30.28
C VAL A 425 -1.87 26.42 -29.13
N LYS A 426 -2.31 26.80 -27.92
CA LYS A 426 -2.16 25.97 -26.72
C LYS A 426 -3.03 24.72 -26.81
N ARG A 427 -4.31 24.86 -27.16
CA ARG A 427 -5.20 23.72 -27.41
C ARG A 427 -4.70 22.84 -28.55
N ASN A 428 -4.24 23.43 -29.65
CA ASN A 428 -3.68 22.66 -30.76
C ASN A 428 -2.47 21.82 -30.32
N ALA A 429 -1.64 22.34 -29.43
CA ALA A 429 -0.53 21.59 -28.85
C ALA A 429 -1.04 20.41 -28.02
N LEU A 430 -2.03 20.61 -27.14
CA LEU A 430 -2.65 19.54 -26.35
C LEU A 430 -3.22 18.42 -27.22
N VAL A 431 -4.02 18.78 -28.24
CA VAL A 431 -4.59 17.81 -29.21
C VAL A 431 -3.49 17.05 -29.94
N SER A 432 -2.39 17.72 -30.30
CA SER A 432 -1.26 17.11 -30.99
C SER A 432 -0.47 16.15 -30.11
N ILE A 433 -0.21 16.52 -28.85
CA ILE A 433 0.42 15.64 -27.85
C ILE A 433 -0.44 14.39 -27.65
N PHE A 434 -1.75 14.58 -27.48
CA PHE A 434 -2.68 13.49 -27.26
C PHE A 434 -2.68 12.49 -28.44
N LEU A 435 -2.85 12.96 -29.68
CA LEU A 435 -2.81 12.11 -30.88
C LEU A 435 -1.49 11.34 -31.04
N ARG A 436 -0.36 11.95 -30.67
CA ARG A 436 0.96 11.31 -30.70
C ARG A 436 1.03 10.17 -29.67
N GLN A 437 0.60 10.40 -28.44
CA GLN A 437 0.66 9.41 -27.37
C GLN A 437 -0.28 8.22 -27.63
N LEU A 438 -1.46 8.45 -28.22
CA LEU A 438 -2.40 7.39 -28.59
C LEU A 438 -1.85 6.40 -29.63
N GLU A 439 -0.95 6.85 -30.52
CA GLU A 439 -0.43 6.03 -31.62
C GLU A 439 0.46 4.87 -31.15
N TYR A 440 1.10 5.04 -30.00
CA TYR A 440 2.04 4.07 -29.43
C TYR A 440 1.51 3.34 -28.21
N TYR A 441 0.31 3.69 -27.73
CA TYR A 441 -0.27 3.04 -26.56
C TYR A 441 -0.72 1.60 -26.89
N GLN A 442 -0.29 0.64 -26.07
CA GLN A 442 -0.53 -0.79 -26.29
C GLN A 442 -1.48 -1.42 -25.25
N GLY A 443 -2.32 -0.60 -24.60
CA GLY A 443 -3.33 -1.03 -23.63
C GLY A 443 -4.76 -0.79 -24.07
N ILE A 444 -5.71 -0.96 -23.14
CA ILE A 444 -7.11 -0.60 -23.35
C ILE A 444 -7.32 0.83 -22.84
N LEU A 445 -7.73 1.73 -23.73
CA LEU A 445 -8.07 3.11 -23.44
C LEU A 445 -9.52 3.37 -23.80
N ILE A 446 -10.27 3.88 -22.85
CA ILE A 446 -11.65 4.33 -23.03
C ILE A 446 -11.68 5.84 -22.82
N LEU A 447 -12.21 6.56 -23.80
CA LEU A 447 -12.40 8.00 -23.76
C LEU A 447 -13.89 8.28 -23.60
N THR A 448 -14.28 9.20 -22.73
CA THR A 448 -15.66 9.69 -22.68
C THR A 448 -15.73 11.15 -23.10
N THR A 449 -16.81 11.49 -23.82
CA THR A 449 -17.10 12.88 -24.18
C THR A 449 -18.60 13.11 -24.26
N ASN A 450 -19.01 14.35 -24.02
CA ASN A 450 -20.37 14.82 -24.24
C ASN A 450 -20.50 15.60 -25.57
N LEU A 451 -19.39 15.93 -26.23
CA LEU A 451 -19.32 16.85 -27.39
C LEU A 451 -18.79 16.14 -28.64
N LEU A 452 -19.61 15.25 -29.22
CA LEU A 452 -19.21 14.48 -30.42
C LEU A 452 -19.01 15.38 -31.66
N ASP A 453 -19.83 16.42 -31.79
CA ASP A 453 -19.81 17.38 -32.90
C ASP A 453 -18.54 18.24 -32.96
N GLN A 454 -17.84 18.38 -31.84
CA GLN A 454 -16.64 19.21 -31.72
C GLN A 454 -15.34 18.40 -31.79
N CYS A 455 -15.41 17.10 -32.06
CA CYS A 455 -14.24 16.25 -32.13
C CYS A 455 -13.39 16.53 -33.39
N ASP A 456 -12.08 16.51 -33.24
CA ASP A 456 -11.12 16.64 -34.34
C ASP A 456 -11.14 15.37 -35.22
N VAL A 457 -11.21 15.56 -36.52
CA VAL A 457 -11.31 14.47 -37.51
C VAL A 457 -10.09 13.55 -37.46
N ALA A 458 -8.93 14.02 -37.00
CA ALA A 458 -7.72 13.21 -36.86
C ALA A 458 -7.90 12.00 -35.92
N PHE A 459 -8.85 12.06 -34.97
CA PHE A 459 -9.15 10.95 -34.06
C PHE A 459 -9.82 9.75 -34.74
N GLU A 460 -10.51 9.95 -35.87
CA GLU A 460 -11.19 8.85 -36.59
C GLU A 460 -10.21 7.73 -37.01
N SER A 461 -8.95 8.10 -37.29
CA SER A 461 -7.90 7.15 -37.66
C SER A 461 -7.30 6.36 -36.50
N ARG A 462 -7.53 6.79 -35.25
CA ARG A 462 -6.90 6.23 -34.03
C ARG A 462 -7.91 5.57 -33.09
N ILE A 463 -9.20 5.82 -33.28
CA ILE A 463 -10.29 5.20 -32.51
C ILE A 463 -10.75 3.93 -33.24
N HIS A 464 -10.73 2.82 -32.53
CA HIS A 464 -11.11 1.51 -33.07
C HIS A 464 -12.62 1.31 -33.01
N VAL A 465 -13.26 1.85 -31.98
CA VAL A 465 -14.70 1.75 -31.79
C VAL A 465 -15.25 3.03 -31.18
N SER A 466 -16.28 3.58 -31.83
CA SER A 466 -17.04 4.73 -31.32
C SER A 466 -18.45 4.26 -30.97
N LEU A 467 -18.87 4.51 -29.73
CA LEU A 467 -20.18 4.13 -29.22
C LEU A 467 -20.96 5.37 -28.82
N HIS A 468 -22.09 5.58 -29.50
CA HIS A 468 -23.03 6.63 -29.16
C HIS A 468 -24.10 6.11 -28.18
N TYR A 469 -24.27 6.83 -27.07
CA TYR A 469 -25.26 6.60 -26.02
C TYR A 469 -26.41 7.60 -26.22
N PRO A 470 -27.48 7.20 -26.92
CA PRO A 470 -28.67 8.03 -27.02
C PRO A 470 -29.36 8.15 -25.65
N ASP A 471 -30.32 9.05 -25.56
CA ASP A 471 -31.22 9.10 -24.41
C ASP A 471 -31.94 7.75 -24.25
N LEU A 472 -32.14 7.33 -23.01
CA LEU A 472 -32.72 6.03 -22.69
C LEU A 472 -34.14 5.92 -23.26
N ALA A 473 -34.43 4.83 -23.96
CA ALA A 473 -35.80 4.50 -24.34
C ALA A 473 -36.64 4.09 -23.11
N PRO A 474 -37.98 4.18 -23.16
CA PRO A 474 -38.84 3.73 -22.06
C PRO A 474 -38.52 2.29 -21.61
N GLU A 475 -38.33 1.35 -22.53
CA GLU A 475 -37.98 -0.05 -22.19
C GLU A 475 -36.64 -0.14 -21.45
N SER A 476 -35.63 0.64 -21.87
CA SER A 476 -34.33 0.71 -21.19
C SER A 476 -34.47 1.26 -19.77
N ARG A 477 -35.34 2.27 -19.56
CA ARG A 477 -35.63 2.82 -18.23
C ARG A 477 -36.33 1.80 -17.34
N LYS A 478 -37.25 0.97 -17.86
CA LYS A 478 -37.89 -0.10 -17.08
C LYS A 478 -36.85 -1.07 -16.50
N ILE A 479 -35.89 -1.49 -17.33
CA ILE A 479 -34.80 -2.37 -16.89
C ILE A 479 -34.01 -1.72 -15.76
N ILE A 480 -33.65 -0.44 -15.93
CA ILE A 480 -32.87 0.29 -14.92
C ILE A 480 -33.65 0.48 -13.61
N TRP A 481 -34.93 0.85 -13.70
CA TRP A 481 -35.81 0.93 -12.53
C TRP A 481 -35.85 -0.41 -11.80
N LYS A 482 -36.13 -1.50 -12.51
CA LYS A 482 -36.15 -2.84 -11.94
C LYS A 482 -34.84 -3.17 -11.21
N ILE A 483 -33.68 -2.96 -11.85
CA ILE A 483 -32.36 -3.21 -11.23
C ILE A 483 -32.18 -2.46 -9.91
N PHE A 484 -32.66 -1.21 -9.81
CA PHE A 484 -32.52 -0.44 -8.56
C PHE A 484 -33.57 -0.80 -7.51
N PHE A 485 -34.80 -1.12 -7.92
CA PHE A 485 -35.85 -1.62 -7.02
C PHE A 485 -35.45 -2.96 -6.39
N ASP A 486 -34.93 -3.91 -7.18
CA ASP A 486 -34.48 -5.23 -6.72
C ASP A 486 -33.37 -5.14 -5.65
N LYS A 487 -32.67 -3.99 -5.55
CA LYS A 487 -31.63 -3.75 -4.54
C LYS A 487 -32.15 -3.19 -3.21
N VAL A 488 -33.34 -2.59 -3.20
CA VAL A 488 -33.88 -1.87 -2.02
C VAL A 488 -35.14 -2.52 -1.47
N LEU A 489 -35.85 -3.30 -2.29
CA LEU A 489 -37.02 -4.07 -1.86
C LEU A 489 -36.61 -5.22 -0.93
N ALA A 490 -37.53 -5.59 -0.03
CA ALA A 490 -37.34 -6.76 0.81
C ALA A 490 -37.39 -8.05 -0.01
N PRO A 491 -36.73 -9.13 0.42
CA PRO A 491 -36.74 -10.41 -0.30
C PRO A 491 -38.18 -10.92 -0.50
N GLY A 492 -38.60 -11.08 -1.76
CA GLY A 492 -39.94 -11.54 -2.13
C GLY A 492 -40.92 -10.43 -2.53
N ASP A 493 -40.57 -9.16 -2.29
CA ASP A 493 -41.33 -8.03 -2.81
C ASP A 493 -40.86 -7.68 -4.22
N GLU A 494 -41.80 -7.47 -5.13
CA GLU A 494 -41.53 -7.04 -6.49
C GLU A 494 -42.40 -5.82 -6.85
N ILE A 495 -41.83 -4.90 -7.61
CA ILE A 495 -42.58 -3.81 -8.21
C ILE A 495 -43.51 -4.35 -9.31
N SER A 496 -44.75 -3.86 -9.37
CA SER A 496 -45.67 -4.28 -10.42
C SER A 496 -45.23 -3.80 -11.81
N GLN A 497 -45.58 -4.55 -12.85
CA GLN A 497 -45.31 -4.17 -14.24
C GLN A 497 -45.99 -2.84 -14.61
N GLU A 498 -47.16 -2.56 -14.04
CA GLU A 498 -47.89 -1.30 -14.27
C GLU A 498 -47.14 -0.10 -13.70
N GLU A 499 -46.61 -0.22 -12.49
CA GLU A 499 -45.80 0.83 -11.86
C GLU A 499 -44.48 1.05 -12.61
N LEU A 500 -43.80 -0.02 -13.03
CA LEU A 500 -42.60 0.07 -13.87
C LEU A 500 -42.90 0.78 -15.20
N ASN A 501 -44.01 0.43 -15.86
CA ASN A 501 -44.44 1.06 -17.10
C ASN A 501 -44.69 2.57 -16.90
N ARG A 502 -45.31 2.96 -15.78
CA ARG A 502 -45.55 4.37 -15.42
C ARG A 502 -44.23 5.12 -15.18
N LEU A 503 -43.36 4.59 -14.32
CA LEU A 503 -42.08 5.22 -13.97
C LEU A 503 -41.15 5.33 -15.18
N ALA A 504 -41.23 4.40 -16.12
CA ALA A 504 -40.46 4.45 -17.37
C ALA A 504 -40.92 5.54 -18.35
N GLN A 505 -42.11 6.13 -18.18
CA GLN A 505 -42.52 7.29 -18.98
C GLN A 505 -41.80 8.58 -18.54
N CYS A 506 -41.31 8.64 -17.30
CA CYS A 506 -40.50 9.76 -16.84
C CYS A 506 -39.18 9.80 -17.61
N ALA A 507 -38.96 10.87 -18.39
CA ALA A 507 -37.76 11.07 -19.18
C ALA A 507 -36.55 11.38 -18.28
N MET A 508 -35.94 10.32 -17.74
CA MET A 508 -34.82 10.38 -16.80
C MET A 508 -33.65 9.54 -17.30
N ASN A 509 -32.43 10.01 -17.04
CA ASN A 509 -31.22 9.21 -17.26
C ASN A 509 -30.98 8.22 -16.11
N GLY A 510 -30.06 7.27 -16.28
CA GLY A 510 -29.82 6.22 -15.28
C GLY A 510 -29.32 6.77 -13.94
N ARG A 511 -28.55 7.86 -13.95
CA ARG A 511 -28.08 8.53 -12.72
C ARG A 511 -29.24 9.16 -11.96
N GLN A 512 -30.16 9.82 -12.65
CA GLN A 512 -31.36 10.40 -12.05
C GLN A 512 -32.24 9.31 -11.42
N ILE A 513 -32.46 8.19 -12.13
CA ILE A 513 -33.22 7.04 -11.60
C ILE A 513 -32.58 6.51 -10.30
N LYS A 514 -31.26 6.26 -10.32
CA LYS A 514 -30.51 5.83 -9.11
C LYS A 514 -30.70 6.78 -7.93
N ASN A 515 -30.52 8.07 -8.18
CA ASN A 515 -30.62 9.09 -7.14
C ASN A 515 -32.05 9.16 -6.58
N THR A 516 -33.07 9.06 -7.44
CA THR A 516 -34.47 9.03 -7.01
C THR A 516 -34.78 7.83 -6.13
N VAL A 517 -34.35 6.63 -6.52
CA VAL A 517 -34.53 5.42 -5.68
C VAL A 517 -33.80 5.57 -4.34
N SER A 518 -32.56 6.06 -4.35
CA SER A 518 -31.78 6.28 -3.13
C SER A 518 -32.42 7.30 -2.19
N SER A 519 -32.94 8.41 -2.72
CA SER A 519 -33.66 9.41 -1.92
C SER A 519 -34.97 8.86 -1.35
N ALA A 520 -35.72 8.10 -2.15
CA ALA A 520 -36.93 7.44 -1.70
C ALA A 520 -36.65 6.39 -0.61
N GLN A 521 -35.50 5.71 -0.66
CA GLN A 521 -35.06 4.80 0.39
C GLN A 521 -34.77 5.55 1.70
N CYS A 522 -34.14 6.72 1.64
CA CYS A 522 -33.93 7.55 2.83
C CYS A 522 -35.26 7.97 3.47
N ILE A 523 -36.25 8.37 2.66
CA ILE A 523 -37.59 8.74 3.16
C ILE A 523 -38.26 7.54 3.86
N ALA A 524 -38.24 6.36 3.24
CA ALA A 524 -38.81 5.15 3.82
C ALA A 524 -38.16 4.80 5.17
N LEU A 525 -36.83 4.88 5.24
CA LEU A 525 -36.06 4.59 6.46
C LEU A 525 -36.34 5.61 7.58
N ASP A 526 -36.48 6.89 7.25
CA ASP A 526 -36.81 7.96 8.21
C ASP A 526 -38.24 7.81 8.75
N ALA A 527 -39.19 7.44 7.89
CA ALA A 527 -40.56 7.14 8.27
C ALA A 527 -40.72 5.81 9.04
N GLY A 528 -39.70 4.94 9.02
CA GLY A 528 -39.78 3.59 9.59
C GLY A 528 -40.70 2.65 8.81
N GLU A 529 -40.94 2.93 7.52
CA GLU A 529 -41.85 2.17 6.66
C GLU A 529 -41.07 1.33 5.63
N PRO A 530 -41.64 0.20 5.14
CA PRO A 530 -41.07 -0.53 4.02
C PRO A 530 -40.98 0.34 2.76
N PHE A 531 -39.88 0.19 2.02
CA PHE A 531 -39.71 0.91 0.75
C PHE A 531 -40.87 0.59 -0.22
N SER A 532 -41.40 1.62 -0.88
CA SER A 532 -42.55 1.49 -1.77
C SER A 532 -42.53 2.58 -2.84
N VAL A 533 -43.34 2.41 -3.89
CA VAL A 533 -43.45 3.37 -4.99
C VAL A 533 -43.95 4.75 -4.52
N LYS A 534 -44.68 4.83 -3.40
CA LYS A 534 -45.14 6.11 -2.84
C LYS A 534 -44.00 7.04 -2.49
N HIS A 535 -42.92 6.50 -1.91
CA HIS A 535 -41.72 7.28 -1.58
C HIS A 535 -41.01 7.79 -2.84
N VAL A 536 -41.07 7.03 -3.93
CA VAL A 536 -40.53 7.45 -5.24
C VAL A 536 -41.36 8.60 -5.82
N ASP A 537 -42.68 8.52 -5.72
CA ASP A 537 -43.58 9.59 -6.17
C ASP A 537 -43.34 10.90 -5.42
N GLU A 538 -43.14 10.85 -4.10
CA GLU A 538 -42.80 12.03 -3.29
C GLU A 538 -41.51 12.71 -3.78
N VAL A 539 -40.46 11.94 -4.06
CA VAL A 539 -39.22 12.49 -4.63
C VAL A 539 -39.45 13.11 -6.02
N LEU A 540 -40.24 12.44 -6.87
CA LEU A 540 -40.54 12.94 -8.20
C LEU A 540 -41.34 14.24 -8.17
N GLU A 541 -42.29 14.39 -7.25
CA GLU A 541 -43.05 15.64 -7.05
C GLU A 541 -42.12 16.80 -6.69
N VAL A 542 -41.20 16.60 -5.74
CA VAL A 542 -40.22 17.62 -5.35
C VAL A 542 -39.31 18.02 -6.52
N VAL A 543 -38.82 17.04 -7.29
CA VAL A 543 -37.97 17.30 -8.47
C VAL A 543 -38.73 18.00 -9.59
N GLN A 544 -40.01 17.67 -9.81
CA GLN A 544 -40.85 18.32 -10.81
C GLN A 544 -41.15 19.78 -10.45
N ASN A 545 -41.41 20.08 -9.17
CA ASN A 545 -41.57 21.44 -8.68
C ASN A 545 -40.32 22.30 -8.96
N TRP A 546 -39.14 21.75 -8.70
CA TRP A 546 -37.87 22.42 -9.02
C TRP A 546 -37.69 22.69 -10.53
N ASN A 547 -37.95 21.69 -11.38
CA ASN A 547 -37.83 21.85 -12.82
C ASN A 547 -38.81 22.89 -13.37
N THR A 548 -40.00 22.97 -12.80
CA THR A 548 -41.02 23.97 -13.14
C THR A 548 -40.56 25.37 -12.75
N ALA A 549 -40.05 25.55 -11.51
CA ALA A 549 -39.47 26.81 -11.05
C ALA A 549 -38.28 27.25 -11.94
N ARG A 550 -37.41 26.32 -12.34
CA ARG A 550 -36.27 26.60 -13.22
C ARG A 550 -36.69 27.03 -14.63
N LYS A 551 -37.77 26.45 -15.17
CA LYS A 551 -38.34 26.87 -16.46
C LYS A 551 -38.92 28.29 -16.38
N LEU A 552 -39.59 28.61 -15.28
CA LEU A 552 -40.16 29.94 -15.03
C LEU A 552 -39.08 31.04 -14.86
N LEU A 553 -37.87 30.68 -14.41
CA LEU A 553 -36.74 31.62 -14.30
C LEU A 553 -35.97 31.82 -15.62
N LYS A 554 -36.16 30.94 -16.60
CA LYS A 554 -35.53 31.02 -17.94
C LYS A 554 -36.43 31.65 -19.01
N SER A 555 -37.73 31.71 -18.74
CA SER A 555 -38.72 32.51 -19.48
C SER A 555 -38.73 33.94 -18.96
#